data_AF-A0A371HJ03-F1
#
_entry.id   AF-A0A371HJ03-F1
#
_cell.length_a   1.000
_cell.length_b   1.000
_cell.length_c   1.000
_cell.angle_alpha   90.00
_cell.angle_beta   90.00
_cell.angle_gamma   90.00
#
_symmetry.space_group_name_H-M   'P 1'
#
loop_
_entity.id
_entity.type
_entity.pdbx_description
1 polymer ?
#
loop_
_entity_poly.entity_id
_entity_poly.type
_entity_poly.pdbx_seq_one_letter_code
_entity_poly.pdbx_strand_id
1 'polypeptide(L)'
;ERINFDSNVCVFTGYITMKCGCEKEHKESISMDSQGQTTSLQRLQNVEKRIVKVLELAGGVMDELASPVGPRKDMVQNHCLEFMQLIKDIQVALRDEIKSACEYRPFEKCDYGPRIANEICYKKVEFIMSQLDAMKQTIDEYHAAV
;
A
#
# COMPACT_ATOMS: atom_id res chain seq x y z
N GLU A 1 5.95 -30.17 19.80
CA GLU A 1 5.21 -29.05 19.18
C GLU A 1 5.93 -28.59 17.92
N ARG A 2 5.27 -28.59 16.75
CA ARG A 2 5.77 -27.94 15.53
C ARG A 2 4.94 -26.70 15.30
N ILE A 3 5.58 -25.54 15.43
CA ILE A 3 5.02 -24.26 15.02
C ILE A 3 5.02 -24.29 13.49
N ASN A 4 3.84 -24.48 12.89
CA ASN A 4 3.65 -24.36 11.44
C ASN A 4 3.89 -22.90 11.06
N PHE A 5 5.07 -22.63 10.48
CA PHE A 5 5.33 -21.35 9.81
C PHE A 5 4.54 -21.37 8.50
N ASP A 6 3.39 -20.68 8.52
CA ASP A 6 2.48 -20.56 7.39
C ASP A 6 3.19 -20.07 6.13
N SER A 7 2.98 -20.80 5.02
CA SER A 7 3.46 -20.47 3.67
C SER A 7 3.06 -19.07 3.17
N ASN A 8 2.12 -18.40 3.85
CA ASN A 8 1.70 -17.03 3.57
C ASN A 8 2.79 -15.98 3.87
N VAL A 9 3.71 -16.23 4.80
CA VAL A 9 4.79 -15.28 5.15
C VAL A 9 5.79 -15.12 4.01
N CYS A 10 6.09 -16.20 3.28
CA CYS A 10 6.98 -16.16 2.12
C CYS A 10 6.39 -15.36 0.95
N VAL A 11 5.07 -15.48 0.71
CA VAL A 11 4.40 -14.72 -0.36
C VAL A 11 4.35 -13.23 -0.03
N PHE A 12 4.13 -12.89 1.24
CA PHE A 12 4.12 -11.49 1.72
C PHE A 12 5.45 -10.77 1.51
N THR A 13 6.56 -11.46 1.79
CA THR A 13 7.90 -10.88 1.67
C THR A 13 8.25 -10.59 0.20
N GLY A 14 7.80 -11.44 -0.73
CA GLY A 14 7.98 -11.22 -2.18
C GLY A 14 7.17 -10.05 -2.74
N TYR A 15 5.92 -9.88 -2.29
CA TYR A 15 5.05 -8.80 -2.77
C TYR A 15 5.49 -7.41 -2.30
N ILE A 16 5.97 -7.29 -1.05
CA ILE A 16 6.50 -6.01 -0.52
C ILE A 16 7.80 -5.62 -1.23
N THR A 17 8.67 -6.58 -1.53
CA THR A 17 9.95 -6.31 -2.23
C THR A 17 9.73 -5.85 -3.67
N MET A 18 8.75 -6.44 -4.39
CA MET A 18 8.41 -6.01 -5.75
C MET A 18 7.76 -4.62 -5.79
N LYS A 19 6.93 -4.25 -4.81
CA LYS A 19 6.31 -2.92 -4.72
C LYS A 19 7.34 -1.81 -4.40
N CYS A 20 8.27 -2.10 -3.49
CA CYS A 20 9.35 -1.16 -3.10
C CYS A 20 10.37 -0.91 -4.24
N GLY A 21 10.47 -1.84 -5.20
CA GLY A 21 11.29 -1.68 -6.40
C GLY A 21 10.73 -0.67 -7.42
N CYS A 22 9.41 -0.53 -7.54
CA CYS A 22 8.78 0.39 -8.50
C CYS A 22 8.64 1.84 -8.00
N GLU A 23 8.70 2.09 -6.69
CA GLU A 23 8.63 3.45 -6.13
C GLU A 23 9.91 4.29 -6.36
N LYS A 24 10.97 3.71 -6.93
CA LYS A 24 12.24 4.43 -7.17
C LYS A 24 12.33 5.17 -8.50
N GLU A 25 11.36 5.05 -9.40
CA GLU A 25 11.42 5.71 -10.72
C GLU A 25 10.14 6.44 -11.14
N HIS A 26 9.58 7.32 -10.31
CA HIS A 26 9.03 8.58 -10.84
C HIS A 26 8.62 9.53 -9.71
N LYS A 27 9.30 10.67 -9.69
CA LYS A 27 8.94 11.86 -8.94
C LYS A 27 8.11 12.74 -9.89
N GLU A 28 6.78 12.77 -9.74
CA GLU A 28 5.97 14.00 -9.77
C GLU A 28 4.46 13.76 -9.64
N SER A 29 3.85 14.55 -8.76
CA SER A 29 2.43 14.85 -8.58
C SER A 29 1.45 13.69 -8.31
N ILE A 30 1.18 13.44 -7.03
CA ILE A 30 -0.06 12.78 -6.57
C ILE A 30 -0.80 13.75 -5.65
N SER A 31 -1.75 14.51 -6.20
CA SER A 31 -2.82 15.12 -5.42
C SER A 31 -4.14 14.45 -5.80
N MET A 32 -4.62 13.58 -4.91
CA MET A 32 -5.99 13.04 -4.74
C MET A 32 -6.02 11.52 -4.48
N ASP A 33 -5.45 11.12 -3.33
CA ASP A 33 -6.08 10.13 -2.43
C ASP A 33 -5.61 10.30 -0.97
N SER A 34 -5.30 11.54 -0.57
CA SER A 34 -4.68 11.82 0.72
C SER A 34 -5.56 11.49 1.92
N GLN A 35 -6.88 11.39 1.77
CA GLN A 35 -7.79 11.22 2.92
C GLN A 35 -7.89 9.76 3.39
N GLY A 36 -7.73 8.77 2.50
CA GLY A 36 -7.67 7.36 2.88
C GLY A 36 -6.31 6.98 3.45
N GLN A 37 -5.23 7.39 2.78
CA GLN A 37 -3.86 7.04 3.20
C GLN A 37 -3.44 7.70 4.52
N THR A 38 -3.88 8.93 4.80
CA THR A 38 -3.63 9.58 6.09
C THR A 38 -4.25 8.80 7.25
N THR A 39 -5.40 8.17 7.06
CA THR A 39 -6.05 7.34 8.10
C THR A 39 -5.33 6.01 8.34
N SER A 40 -4.89 5.32 7.29
CA SER A 40 -4.12 4.07 7.42
C SER A 40 -2.78 4.31 8.11
N LEU A 41 -2.06 5.36 7.70
CA LEU A 41 -0.80 5.75 8.34
C LEU A 41 -1.00 6.08 9.83
N GLN A 42 -2.05 6.82 10.16
CA GLN A 42 -2.38 7.14 11.55
C GLN A 42 -2.72 5.88 12.37
N ARG A 43 -3.41 4.90 11.78
CA ARG A 43 -3.70 3.61 12.44
C ARG A 43 -2.43 2.81 12.68
N LEU A 44 -1.51 2.77 11.71
CA LEU A 44 -0.20 2.13 11.87
C LEU A 44 0.66 2.82 12.94
N GLN A 45 0.64 4.16 13.03
CA GLN A 45 1.30 4.88 14.13
C GLN A 45 0.70 4.55 15.50
N ASN A 46 -0.61 4.33 15.58
CA ASN A 46 -1.24 3.86 16.81
C ASN A 46 -0.83 2.43 17.16
N VAL A 47 -0.60 1.56 16.17
CA VAL A 47 -0.01 0.24 16.38
C VAL A 47 1.42 0.37 16.93
N GLU A 48 2.25 1.24 16.36
CA GLU A 48 3.61 1.49 16.83
C GLU A 48 3.62 1.92 18.32
N LYS A 49 2.75 2.86 18.70
CA LYS A 49 2.59 3.27 20.11
C LYS A 49 2.19 2.12 21.02
N ARG A 50 1.31 1.23 20.56
CA ARG A 50 0.91 0.03 21.32
C ARG A 50 2.07 -0.95 21.47
N ILE A 51 2.93 -1.09 20.46
CA ILE A 51 4.13 -1.94 20.53
C ILE A 51 5.11 -1.38 21.58
N VAL A 52 5.33 -0.06 21.61
CA VAL A 52 6.16 0.57 22.65
C VAL A 52 5.61 0.25 24.04
N LYS A 53 4.29 0.39 24.24
CA LYS A 53 3.64 0.07 25.51
C LYS A 53 3.77 -1.40 25.92
N VAL A 54 3.73 -2.33 24.97
CA VAL A 54 3.98 -3.77 25.22
C VAL A 54 5.41 -3.99 25.74
N LEU A 55 6.40 -3.29 25.17
CA LEU A 55 7.79 -3.36 25.65
C LEU A 55 7.94 -2.78 27.06
N GLU A 56 7.24 -1.68 27.37
CA GLU A 56 7.21 -1.09 28.71
C GLU A 56 6.63 -2.08 29.74
N LEU A 57 5.54 -2.77 29.41
CA LEU A 57 4.95 -3.81 30.29
C LEU A 57 5.90 -4.97 30.53
N ALA A 58 6.65 -5.40 29.51
CA ALA A 58 7.68 -6.43 29.66
C ALA A 58 8.82 -5.96 30.57
N GLY A 59 9.24 -4.70 30.44
CA GLY A 59 10.19 -4.06 31.36
C GLY A 59 9.67 -4.02 32.80
N GLY A 60 8.40 -3.64 33.01
CA GLY A 60 7.77 -3.64 34.33
C GLY A 60 7.73 -5.01 35.00
N VAL A 61 7.51 -6.09 34.23
CA VAL A 61 7.63 -7.46 34.75
C VAL A 61 9.06 -7.78 35.17
N MET A 62 10.07 -7.36 34.39
CA MET A 62 11.48 -7.56 34.74
C MET A 62 11.86 -6.81 36.03
N ASP A 63 11.40 -5.57 36.18
CA ASP A 63 11.63 -4.76 37.39
C ASP A 63 10.99 -5.41 38.62
N GLU A 64 9.77 -5.95 38.47
CA GLU A 64 9.08 -6.64 39.54
C GLU A 64 9.79 -7.95 39.95
N LEU A 65 10.33 -8.68 38.98
CA LEU A 65 11.13 -9.89 39.22
C LEU A 65 12.50 -9.58 39.85
N ALA A 66 13.07 -8.41 39.57
CA ALA A 66 14.33 -7.95 40.13
C ALA A 66 14.18 -7.35 41.55
N SER A 67 12.95 -7.18 42.04
CA SER A 67 12.65 -6.60 43.34
C SER A 67 13.30 -7.41 44.49
N PRO A 68 14.05 -6.77 45.41
CA PRO A 68 14.71 -7.45 46.53
C PRO A 68 13.73 -8.02 47.57
N VAL A 69 12.47 -7.57 47.55
CA VAL A 69 11.39 -8.06 48.43
C VAL A 69 10.66 -9.27 47.82
N GLY A 70 11.07 -9.67 46.61
CA GLY A 70 10.41 -10.70 45.81
C GLY A 70 9.26 -10.14 44.96
N PRO A 71 8.87 -10.86 43.90
CA PRO A 71 7.90 -10.37 42.94
C PRO A 71 6.48 -10.31 43.51
N ARG A 72 5.83 -9.14 43.38
CA ARG A 72 4.41 -8.96 43.68
C ARG A 72 3.58 -9.64 42.59
N LYS A 73 3.04 -10.80 42.94
CA LYS A 73 2.31 -11.68 42.02
C LYS A 73 1.13 -11.00 41.33
N ASP A 74 0.43 -10.11 42.03
CA ASP A 74 -0.68 -9.31 41.51
C ASP A 74 -0.22 -8.31 40.44
N MET A 75 0.91 -7.63 40.63
CA MET A 75 1.49 -6.71 39.65
C MET A 75 1.98 -7.45 38.41
N VAL A 76 2.72 -8.56 38.59
CA VAL A 76 3.17 -9.40 37.47
C VAL A 76 1.97 -9.94 36.68
N GLN A 77 0.94 -10.42 37.37
CA GLN A 77 -0.26 -10.95 36.73
C GLN A 77 -1.00 -9.87 35.93
N ASN A 78 -1.15 -8.66 36.48
CA ASN A 78 -1.80 -7.55 35.79
C ASN A 78 -1.00 -7.11 34.55
N HIS A 79 0.33 -6.97 34.66
CA HIS A 79 1.17 -6.66 33.51
C HIS A 79 1.09 -7.74 32.42
N CYS A 80 1.08 -9.02 32.78
CA CYS A 80 0.92 -10.12 31.82
C CYS A 80 -0.46 -10.11 31.14
N LEU A 81 -1.53 -9.81 31.86
CA LEU A 81 -2.88 -9.70 31.30
C LEU A 81 -2.98 -8.53 30.31
N GLU A 82 -2.47 -7.36 30.69
CA GLU A 82 -2.46 -6.18 29.83
C GLU A 82 -1.57 -6.39 28.59
N PHE A 83 -0.41 -7.03 28.77
CA PHE A 83 0.48 -7.42 27.68
C PHE A 83 -0.23 -8.30 26.67
N MET A 84 -0.90 -9.36 27.12
CA MET A 84 -1.63 -10.28 26.23
C MET A 84 -2.77 -9.58 25.49
N GLN A 85 -3.46 -8.64 26.14
CA GLN A 85 -4.53 -7.88 25.49
C GLN A 85 -3.97 -6.96 24.40
N LEU A 86 -2.91 -6.21 24.69
CA LEU A 86 -2.28 -5.33 23.70
C LEU A 86 -1.72 -6.10 22.50
N ILE A 87 -1.13 -7.29 22.72
CA ILE A 87 -0.68 -8.17 21.64
C ILE A 87 -1.84 -8.58 20.73
N LYS A 88 -2.98 -8.98 21.29
CA LYS A 88 -4.17 -9.34 20.51
C LYS A 88 -4.67 -8.16 19.68
N ASP A 89 -4.74 -6.98 20.29
CA ASP A 89 -5.18 -5.77 19.60
C ASP A 89 -4.24 -5.39 18.45
N ILE A 90 -2.92 -5.47 18.66
CA ILE A 90 -1.90 -5.23 17.63
C ILE A 90 -2.07 -6.23 16.47
N GLN A 91 -2.28 -7.51 16.78
CA GLN A 91 -2.46 -8.54 15.76
C GLN A 91 -3.71 -8.31 14.90
N VAL A 92 -4.82 -7.91 15.51
CA VAL A 92 -6.06 -7.60 14.78
C VAL A 92 -5.87 -6.37 13.91
N ALA A 93 -5.33 -5.28 14.47
CA ALA A 93 -5.11 -4.04 13.73
C ALA A 93 -4.16 -4.22 12.55
N LEU A 94 -3.04 -4.93 12.73
CA LEU A 94 -2.11 -5.23 11.64
C LEU A 94 -2.75 -6.11 10.56
N ARG A 95 -3.57 -7.09 10.95
CA ARG A 95 -4.28 -7.94 9.98
C ARG A 95 -5.22 -7.11 9.10
N ASP A 96 -5.96 -6.17 9.70
CA ASP A 96 -6.89 -5.32 8.97
C ASP A 96 -6.16 -4.37 8.01
N GLU A 97 -5.06 -3.75 8.45
CA GLU A 97 -4.25 -2.89 7.58
C GLU A 97 -3.56 -3.68 6.46
N ILE A 98 -3.08 -4.89 6.76
CA ILE A 98 -2.54 -5.81 5.75
C ILE A 98 -3.62 -6.16 4.70
N LYS A 99 -4.82 -6.52 5.15
CA LYS A 99 -5.95 -6.82 4.26
C LYS A 99 -6.27 -5.60 3.39
N SER A 100 -6.35 -4.42 3.99
CA SER A 100 -6.61 -3.17 3.28
C SER A 100 -5.52 -2.86 2.24
N ALA A 101 -4.24 -3.04 2.58
CA ALA A 101 -3.13 -2.83 1.66
C ALA A 101 -3.08 -3.85 0.50
N CYS A 102 -3.56 -5.07 0.72
CA CYS A 102 -3.70 -6.10 -0.31
C CYS A 102 -4.92 -5.86 -1.22
N GLU A 103 -6.01 -5.34 -0.67
CA GLU A 103 -7.19 -4.90 -1.43
C GLU A 103 -6.92 -3.60 -2.20
N TYR A 104 -5.94 -2.81 -1.78
CA TYR A 104 -5.51 -1.61 -2.47
C TYR A 104 -4.86 -1.95 -3.83
N ARG A 105 -5.67 -1.92 -4.89
CA ARG A 105 -5.23 -1.96 -6.28
C ARG A 105 -4.89 -0.54 -6.75
N PRO A 106 -3.61 -0.22 -7.00
CA PRO A 106 -3.18 1.15 -7.31
C PRO A 106 -3.73 1.76 -8.61
N PHE A 107 -4.53 1.02 -9.39
CA PHE A 107 -5.00 1.47 -10.71
C PHE A 107 -6.46 1.10 -10.99
N GLU A 108 -7.22 0.62 -10.01
CA GLU A 108 -8.59 0.15 -10.25
C GLU A 108 -9.56 1.28 -10.64
N LYS A 109 -9.22 2.53 -10.29
CA LYS A 109 -9.93 3.74 -10.71
C LYS A 109 -9.10 4.64 -11.63
N CYS A 110 -7.98 4.14 -12.17
CA CYS A 110 -7.10 4.95 -13.00
C CYS A 110 -7.69 5.12 -14.40
N ASP A 111 -8.06 6.36 -14.74
CA ASP A 111 -8.55 6.72 -16.08
C ASP A 111 -7.42 7.00 -17.08
N TYR A 112 -6.15 6.96 -16.65
CA TYR A 112 -4.99 7.22 -17.50
C TYR A 112 -4.94 6.26 -18.70
N GLY A 113 -5.12 4.96 -18.47
CA GLY A 113 -5.11 3.95 -19.54
C GLY A 113 -6.16 4.24 -20.62
N PRO A 114 -7.44 4.40 -20.27
CA PRO A 114 -8.48 4.84 -21.20
C PRO A 114 -8.16 6.18 -21.89
N ARG A 115 -7.65 7.18 -21.15
CA ARG A 115 -7.32 8.51 -21.70
C ARG A 115 -6.21 8.46 -22.74
N ILE A 116 -5.08 7.80 -22.42
CA ILE A 116 -3.96 7.72 -23.36
C ILE A 116 -4.31 6.89 -24.59
N ALA A 117 -5.10 5.82 -24.42
CA ALA A 117 -5.60 5.03 -25.55
C ALA A 117 -6.49 5.87 -26.49
N ASN A 118 -7.34 6.73 -25.93
CA ASN A 118 -8.19 7.62 -26.71
C ASN A 118 -7.37 8.70 -27.43
N GLU A 119 -6.37 9.29 -26.77
CA GLU A 119 -5.46 10.26 -27.39
C GLU A 119 -4.67 9.66 -28.56
N ILE A 120 -4.15 8.44 -28.40
CA ILE A 120 -3.49 7.70 -29.48
C ILE A 120 -4.47 7.44 -30.64
N CYS A 121 -5.71 7.07 -30.33
CA CYS A 121 -6.74 6.82 -31.35
C CYS A 121 -7.05 8.09 -32.16
N TYR A 122 -7.20 9.22 -31.46
CA TYR A 122 -7.41 10.52 -32.09
C TYR A 122 -6.26 10.88 -33.05
N LYS A 123 -5.00 10.70 -32.62
CA LYS A 123 -3.83 10.97 -33.46
C LYS A 123 -3.77 10.08 -34.70
N LYS A 124 -4.21 8.82 -34.60
CA LYS A 124 -4.31 7.92 -35.76
C LYS A 124 -5.37 8.42 -36.77
N VAL A 125 -6.50 8.92 -36.29
CA VAL A 125 -7.55 9.48 -37.16
C VAL A 125 -7.10 10.76 -37.84
N GLU A 126 -6.46 11.69 -37.12
CA GLU A 126 -5.86 12.90 -37.71
C GLU A 126 -4.88 12.55 -38.84
N PHE A 127 -4.05 11.53 -38.63
CA PHE A 127 -3.11 11.07 -39.65
C PHE A 127 -3.84 10.55 -40.89
N ILE A 128 -4.85 9.69 -40.73
CA ILE A 128 -5.64 9.17 -41.87
C ILE A 128 -6.32 10.31 -42.63
N MET A 129 -6.90 11.29 -41.93
CA MET A 129 -7.51 12.45 -42.57
C MET A 129 -6.49 13.23 -43.40
N SER A 130 -5.31 13.50 -42.84
CA SER A 130 -4.22 14.20 -43.54
C SER A 130 -3.80 13.47 -44.83
N GLN A 131 -3.73 12.13 -44.78
CA GLN A 131 -3.41 11.32 -45.96
C GLN A 131 -4.52 11.37 -47.01
N LEU A 132 -5.79 11.33 -46.60
CA LEU A 132 -6.92 11.43 -47.52
C LEU A 132 -6.99 12.80 -48.20
N ASP A 133 -6.74 13.87 -47.45
CA ASP A 133 -6.69 15.24 -48.00
C ASP A 133 -5.56 15.39 -49.02
N ALA A 134 -4.37 14.83 -48.75
CA ALA A 134 -3.26 14.81 -49.69
C ALA A 134 -3.60 14.03 -50.98
N MET A 135 -4.26 12.87 -50.85
CA MET A 135 -4.72 12.10 -52.01
C MET A 135 -5.75 12.88 -52.84
N LYS A 136 -6.71 13.52 -52.17
CA LYS A 136 -7.72 14.35 -52.83
C LYS A 136 -7.06 15.50 -53.60
N GLN A 137 -6.14 16.22 -52.98
CA GLN A 137 -5.41 17.30 -53.63
C GLN A 137 -4.67 16.80 -54.87
N THR A 138 -4.00 15.65 -54.79
CA THR A 138 -3.29 15.05 -55.93
C THR A 138 -4.26 14.74 -57.09
N ILE A 139 -5.46 14.24 -56.78
CA ILE A 139 -6.50 13.94 -57.77
C ILE A 139 -7.04 15.24 -58.39
N ASP A 140 -7.30 16.26 -57.58
CA ASP A 140 -7.83 17.55 -58.04
C ASP A 140 -6.80 18.26 -58.95
N GLU A 141 -5.51 18.22 -58.60
CA GLU A 141 -4.41 18.73 -59.42
C GLU A 141 -4.29 17.99 -60.76
N TYR A 142 -4.44 16.66 -60.77
CA TYR A 142 -4.45 15.89 -62.01
C TYR A 142 -5.62 16.27 -62.92
N HIS A 143 -6.83 16.42 -62.38
CA HIS A 143 -8.00 16.82 -63.16
C HIS A 143 -7.90 18.26 -63.68
N ALA A 144 -7.19 19.16 -62.98
CA ALA A 144 -6.96 20.52 -63.45
C ALA A 144 -5.89 20.61 -64.56
N ALA A 145 -5.01 19.61 -64.69
CA ALA A 145 -3.94 19.56 -65.68
C ALA A 145 -4.33 18.89 -67.01
N VAL A 146 -5.51 18.25 -67.07
CA VAL A 146 -6.09 17.58 -68.24
C VAL A 146 -7.17 18.46 -68.87
#